data_AF-A0A0S4IY41-F1
#
_entry.id   AF-A0A0S4IY41-F1
#
_cell.length_a   1.000
_cell.length_b   1.000
_cell.length_c   1.000
_cell.angle_alpha   90.00
_cell.angle_beta   90.00
_cell.angle_gamma   90.00
#
_symmetry.space_group_name_H-M   'P 1'
#
loop_
_entity.id
_entity.type
_entity.pdbx_description
1 polymer ?
#
loop_
_entity_poly.entity_id
_entity_poly.type
_entity_poly.pdbx_seq_one_letter_code
_entity_poly.pdbx_strand_id
1 'polypeptide(L)'
;MRRSYVVYNANASAAKMVKSYKLFEVSSQCGPFDSMFARKLPGGGCQFFAWPGLSQSLACQGILSMPAHLQTVHSLFGRNDVPMDICADIDCAVPEGLNNVDAVQAFQKKILAQHIQGLHEAIHSEGEKIESQVCLQSPNFKKASFHIHIKLKDAAFADFRSLQGFLQTAAGKGNIPFIDLQIYRHNGMLRMYKSKKENLQSPISLYSDPSTQIGFPGGVVSDLDAAIHSLGARGKDTYSRLIHKQSTVRGEYHFSPGSNGAGGAGGTTASTKLSCSAPKSKIEACENARAWILNTPAEQVQNWKGWLGVGMNAYRVAHHFNGTQIASFNGRTVENELLHAWIELSKKVPHKFVPGDCEKSWATFAPESREDSWWVSYRALFNAAHK
;
A
#
# COMPACT_ATOMS: atom_id res chain seq x y z
N MET A 1 -18.64 -3.94 26.67
CA MET A 1 -17.68 -4.50 27.65
C MET A 1 -16.26 -4.44 27.06
N ARG A 2 -15.40 -3.59 27.61
CA ARG A 2 -13.99 -3.46 27.21
C ARG A 2 -13.16 -4.52 27.96
N ARG A 3 -12.86 -5.66 27.33
CA ARG A 3 -11.85 -6.58 27.85
C ARG A 3 -10.47 -6.14 27.37
N SER A 4 -9.73 -5.54 28.29
CA SER A 4 -8.30 -5.31 28.18
C SER A 4 -7.61 -6.67 28.26
N TYR A 5 -7.19 -7.23 27.13
CA TYR A 5 -6.33 -8.40 27.14
C TYR A 5 -4.91 -7.93 27.46
N VAL A 6 -4.46 -8.25 28.67
CA VAL A 6 -3.05 -8.17 29.05
C VAL A 6 -2.40 -9.44 28.49
N VAL A 7 -1.46 -9.27 27.56
CA VAL A 7 -0.59 -10.35 27.10
C VAL A 7 0.62 -10.36 28.05
N TYR A 8 0.77 -11.44 28.82
CA TYR A 8 1.86 -11.62 29.78
C TYR A 8 2.87 -12.65 29.25
N ASN A 9 4.17 -12.35 29.39
CA ASN A 9 5.18 -13.34 29.75
C ASN A 9 6.30 -12.70 30.61
N ALA A 10 6.82 -13.48 31.55
CA ALA A 10 7.21 -13.08 32.90
C ALA A 10 8.59 -12.40 33.11
N ASN A 11 9.14 -11.69 32.11
CA ASN A 11 10.33 -10.84 32.30
C ASN A 11 10.19 -9.42 31.72
N ALA A 12 9.01 -9.06 31.20
CA ALA A 12 8.72 -7.72 30.65
C ALA A 12 7.94 -6.87 31.66
N SER A 13 8.58 -6.49 32.77
CA SER A 13 8.03 -5.41 33.61
C SER A 13 8.19 -4.08 32.88
N ALA A 14 7.05 -3.43 32.58
CA ALA A 14 6.83 -1.97 32.42
C ALA A 14 6.61 -1.35 31.03
N ALA A 15 6.68 -2.06 29.90
CA ALA A 15 6.35 -1.44 28.61
C ALA A 15 4.84 -1.53 28.29
N LYS A 16 4.11 -0.44 28.52
CA LYS A 16 2.66 -0.35 28.23
C LYS A 16 2.41 -0.34 26.72
N MET A 17 1.64 -1.31 26.23
CA MET A 17 1.16 -1.28 24.84
C MET A 17 0.27 -0.05 24.62
N VAL A 18 0.59 0.73 23.59
CA VAL A 18 -0.27 1.81 23.11
C VAL A 18 -1.08 1.30 21.92
N LYS A 19 -2.37 1.67 21.84
CA LYS A 19 -3.26 1.23 20.76
C LYS A 19 -4.32 2.28 20.46
N SER A 20 -4.66 2.45 19.20
CA SER A 20 -5.74 3.32 18.73
C SER A 20 -6.26 2.89 17.36
N TYR A 21 -7.43 3.38 16.97
CA TYR A 21 -7.92 3.30 15.58
C TYR A 21 -7.36 4.41 14.69
N LYS A 22 -6.73 5.44 15.27
CA LYS A 22 -6.02 6.49 14.55
C LYS A 22 -4.51 6.28 14.65
N LEU A 23 -3.84 6.21 13.50
CA LEU A 23 -2.40 5.96 13.45
C LEU A 23 -1.59 7.04 14.20
N PHE A 24 -1.96 8.32 14.04
CA PHE A 24 -1.26 9.44 14.67
C PHE A 24 -1.19 9.35 16.21
N GLU A 25 -2.24 8.82 16.85
CA GLU A 25 -2.28 8.65 18.31
C GLU A 25 -1.27 7.59 18.79
N VAL A 26 -0.93 6.61 17.95
CA VAL A 26 0.11 5.60 18.24
C VAL A 26 1.48 6.13 17.85
N SER A 27 1.61 6.73 16.65
CA SER A 27 2.91 7.20 16.13
C SER A 27 3.52 8.32 16.97
N SER A 28 2.70 9.22 17.53
CA SER A 28 3.17 10.30 18.41
C SER A 28 3.81 9.80 19.72
N GLN A 29 3.59 8.52 20.07
CA GLN A 29 4.19 7.88 21.24
C GLN A 29 5.35 6.95 20.88
N CYS A 30 5.72 6.84 19.59
CA CYS A 30 6.75 5.94 19.11
C CYS A 30 7.97 6.74 18.61
N GLY A 31 9.16 6.27 18.95
CA GLY A 31 10.40 6.67 18.31
C GLY A 31 10.60 6.02 16.94
N PRO A 32 11.64 6.43 16.20
CA PRO A 32 11.93 5.91 14.85
C PRO A 32 12.25 4.41 14.85
N PHE A 33 12.80 3.88 15.95
CA PHE A 33 13.20 2.46 16.05
C PHE A 33 12.14 1.56 16.68
N ASP A 34 11.04 2.12 17.17
CA ASP A 34 9.96 1.31 17.75
C ASP A 34 9.23 0.55 16.65
N SER A 35 8.92 -0.72 16.90
CA SER A 35 8.08 -1.51 16.00
C SER A 35 6.62 -1.10 16.11
N MET A 36 6.04 -0.68 14.98
CA MET A 36 4.64 -0.31 14.87
C MET A 36 3.88 -1.34 14.05
N PHE A 37 2.64 -1.62 14.47
CA PHE A 37 1.81 -2.66 13.88
C PHE A 37 0.41 -2.15 13.59
N ALA A 38 -0.24 -2.79 12.63
CA ALA A 38 -1.64 -2.64 12.34
C ALA A 38 -2.33 -4.00 12.33
N ARG A 39 -3.41 -4.13 13.10
CA ARG A 39 -4.31 -5.27 13.06
C ARG A 39 -5.50 -4.95 12.18
N LYS A 40 -5.72 -5.75 11.14
CA LYS A 40 -6.93 -5.69 10.31
C LYS A 40 -8.11 -6.29 11.06
N LEU A 41 -9.25 -5.59 11.05
CA LEU A 41 -10.43 -5.97 11.84
C LEU A 41 -11.49 -6.66 10.97
N PRO A 42 -12.24 -7.63 11.52
CA PRO A 42 -13.43 -8.15 10.86
C PRO A 42 -14.41 -7.00 10.58
N GLY A 43 -14.84 -6.85 9.33
CA GLY A 43 -15.73 -5.75 8.90
C GLY A 43 -14.99 -4.51 8.36
N GLY A 44 -13.66 -4.52 8.33
CA GLY A 44 -12.84 -3.47 7.74
C GLY A 44 -12.23 -2.49 8.76
N GLY A 45 -11.27 -1.70 8.28
CA GLY A 45 -10.49 -0.80 9.12
C GLY A 45 -9.27 -1.46 9.78
N CYS A 46 -8.52 -0.65 10.53
CA CYS A 46 -7.32 -1.08 11.25
C CYS A 46 -7.37 -0.60 12.70
N GLN A 47 -6.85 -1.42 13.61
CA GLN A 47 -6.38 -0.97 14.92
C GLN A 47 -4.86 -0.93 14.89
N PHE A 48 -4.28 0.23 15.15
CA PHE A 48 -2.84 0.42 15.25
C PHE A 48 -2.39 0.19 16.69
N PHE A 49 -1.20 -0.36 16.86
CA PHE A 49 -0.61 -0.57 18.17
C PHE A 49 0.92 -0.67 18.08
N ALA A 50 1.56 -0.40 19.20
CA ALA A 50 3.01 -0.51 19.35
C ALA A 50 3.34 -0.76 20.83
N TRP A 51 4.59 -1.13 21.06
CA TRP A 51 5.19 -1.14 22.38
C TRP A 51 6.43 -0.23 22.38
N PRO A 52 6.26 1.08 22.67
CA PRO A 52 7.37 2.03 22.64
C PRO A 52 8.49 1.63 23.59
N GLY A 53 9.74 1.74 23.13
CA GLY A 53 10.94 1.38 23.87
C GLY A 53 11.25 -0.12 23.94
N LEU A 54 10.38 -1.00 23.45
CA LEU A 54 10.68 -2.43 23.37
C LEU A 54 11.56 -2.75 22.16
N SER A 55 12.48 -3.71 22.33
CA SER A 55 13.28 -4.22 21.22
C SER A 55 12.39 -4.91 20.18
N GLN A 56 12.85 -4.94 18.93
CA GLN A 56 12.14 -5.62 17.83
C GLN A 56 11.85 -7.09 18.17
N SER A 57 12.81 -7.79 18.78
CA SER A 57 12.64 -9.18 19.19
C SER A 57 11.51 -9.36 20.20
N LEU A 58 11.43 -8.52 21.23
CA LEU A 58 10.35 -8.60 22.23
C LEU A 58 9.00 -8.21 21.63
N ALA A 59 8.96 -7.19 20.76
CA ALA A 59 7.75 -6.83 20.03
C ALA A 59 7.24 -7.97 19.14
N CYS A 60 8.14 -8.64 18.42
CA CYS A 60 7.83 -9.82 17.59
C CYS A 60 7.37 -11.02 18.42
N GLN A 61 7.98 -11.28 19.59
CA GLN A 61 7.46 -12.29 20.53
C GLN A 61 6.03 -11.95 20.97
N GLY A 62 5.74 -10.67 21.22
CA GLY A 62 4.39 -10.18 21.47
C GLY A 62 3.41 -10.56 20.36
N ILE A 63 3.79 -10.36 19.09
CA ILE A 63 2.98 -10.77 17.92
C ILE A 63 2.79 -12.29 17.87
N LEU A 64 3.87 -13.06 18.02
CA LEU A 64 3.84 -14.53 17.94
C LEU A 64 3.00 -15.14 19.07
N SER A 65 2.96 -14.50 20.24
CA SER A 65 2.15 -14.93 21.38
C SER A 65 0.65 -14.60 21.25
N MET A 66 0.26 -13.79 20.25
CA MET A 66 -1.15 -13.45 20.06
C MET A 66 -1.96 -14.70 19.72
N PRO A 67 -3.18 -14.86 20.27
CA PRO A 67 -4.10 -15.91 19.84
C PRO A 67 -4.33 -15.89 18.32
N ALA A 68 -4.42 -17.07 17.70
CA ALA A 68 -4.55 -17.22 16.24
C ALA A 68 -5.73 -16.45 15.62
N HIS A 69 -6.79 -16.17 16.37
CA HIS A 69 -7.93 -15.36 15.90
C HIS A 69 -7.64 -13.84 15.87
N LEU A 70 -6.57 -13.39 16.51
CA LEU A 70 -6.12 -11.99 16.53
C LEU A 70 -4.93 -11.72 15.58
N GLN A 71 -4.29 -12.75 15.03
CA GLN A 71 -3.11 -12.67 14.16
C GLN A 71 -3.44 -12.17 12.74
N THR A 72 -4.12 -11.03 12.60
CA THR A 72 -4.33 -10.32 11.33
C THR A 72 -3.40 -9.10 11.24
N VAL A 73 -2.15 -9.29 11.65
CA VAL A 73 -1.19 -8.23 11.94
C VAL A 73 -0.32 -7.93 10.72
N HIS A 74 -0.06 -6.64 10.52
CA HIS A 74 0.85 -6.10 9.53
C HIS A 74 1.90 -5.24 10.25
N SER A 75 3.15 -5.30 9.79
CA SER A 75 4.17 -4.32 10.17
C SER A 75 3.91 -3.00 9.45
N LEU A 76 4.08 -1.88 10.14
CA LEU A 76 4.01 -0.54 9.58
C LEU A 76 5.42 -0.01 9.30
N PHE A 77 5.99 -0.40 8.15
CA PHE A 77 7.36 -0.06 7.76
C PHE A 77 7.47 1.26 7.00
N GLY A 78 6.38 1.75 6.37
CA GLY A 78 6.37 2.94 5.52
C GLY A 78 6.46 4.26 6.28
N ARG A 79 7.37 4.38 7.24
CA ARG A 79 7.63 5.58 8.03
C ARG A 79 8.84 6.32 7.47
N ASN A 80 8.79 7.64 7.47
CA ASN A 80 9.93 8.45 7.04
C ASN A 80 11.07 8.30 8.06
N ASP A 81 12.31 8.33 7.57
CA ASP A 81 13.52 8.29 8.41
C ASP A 81 13.61 7.06 9.32
N VAL A 82 12.93 5.98 8.95
CA VAL A 82 13.01 4.67 9.60
C VAL A 82 13.80 3.74 8.69
N PRO A 83 15.04 3.41 9.06
CA PRO A 83 15.87 2.50 8.28
C PRO A 83 15.19 1.17 8.06
N MET A 84 15.39 0.56 6.89
CA MET A 84 14.73 -0.68 6.54
C MET A 84 15.57 -1.63 5.69
N ASP A 85 15.26 -2.90 5.85
CA ASP A 85 15.72 -4.01 5.02
C ASP A 85 14.93 -4.10 3.72
N ILE A 86 15.43 -4.87 2.76
CA ILE A 86 14.70 -5.15 1.53
C ILE A 86 13.51 -6.04 1.89
N CYS A 87 12.29 -5.62 1.53
CA CYS A 87 11.08 -6.43 1.68
C CYS A 87 10.24 -6.41 0.40
N ALA A 88 10.44 -7.37 -0.49
CA ALA A 88 9.69 -7.45 -1.75
C ALA A 88 8.39 -8.25 -1.59
N ASP A 89 7.26 -7.67 -1.99
CA ASP A 89 5.98 -8.38 -2.13
C ASP A 89 5.78 -8.80 -3.58
N ILE A 90 5.68 -10.11 -3.80
CA ILE A 90 5.50 -10.74 -5.10
C ILE A 90 4.06 -11.23 -5.18
N ASP A 91 3.31 -10.70 -6.14
CA ASP A 91 1.91 -11.09 -6.39
C ASP A 91 1.68 -11.34 -7.88
N CYS A 92 2.05 -12.51 -8.36
CA CYS A 92 1.98 -12.86 -9.78
C CYS A 92 0.88 -13.90 -10.03
N ALA A 93 -0.11 -13.57 -10.85
CA ALA A 93 -1.18 -14.51 -11.21
C ALA A 93 -0.62 -15.75 -11.91
N VAL A 94 -1.16 -16.92 -11.56
CA VAL A 94 -0.87 -18.16 -12.27
C VAL A 94 -1.56 -18.09 -13.64
N PRO A 95 -0.84 -18.35 -14.75
CA PRO A 95 -1.41 -18.31 -16.09
C PRO A 95 -2.63 -19.22 -16.25
N GLU A 96 -3.62 -18.75 -17.01
CA GLU A 96 -4.74 -19.56 -17.44
C GLU A 96 -4.23 -20.77 -18.25
N GLY A 97 -4.69 -21.97 -17.91
CA GLY A 97 -4.25 -23.23 -18.54
C GLY A 97 -3.33 -24.09 -17.68
N LEU A 98 -2.72 -23.56 -16.62
CA LEU A 98 -2.08 -24.39 -15.59
C LEU A 98 -3.16 -24.98 -14.68
N ASN A 99 -3.50 -26.24 -14.93
CA ASN A 99 -4.68 -26.90 -14.36
C ASN A 99 -4.37 -27.99 -13.32
N ASN A 100 -3.10 -28.26 -13.03
CA ASN A 100 -2.68 -29.23 -12.02
C ASN A 100 -1.71 -28.62 -11.01
N VAL A 101 -1.68 -29.22 -9.82
CA VAL A 101 -0.92 -28.71 -8.66
C VAL A 101 0.58 -28.63 -8.96
N ASP A 102 1.16 -29.65 -9.57
CA ASP A 102 2.60 -29.73 -9.83
C ASP A 102 3.05 -28.64 -10.80
N ALA A 103 2.29 -28.39 -11.86
CA ALA A 103 2.58 -27.33 -12.82
C ALA A 103 2.44 -25.93 -12.19
N VAL A 104 1.45 -25.72 -11.32
CA VAL A 104 1.30 -24.48 -10.55
C VAL A 104 2.49 -24.28 -9.60
N GLN A 105 2.88 -25.30 -8.86
CA GLN A 105 4.02 -25.24 -7.94
C GLN A 105 5.34 -25.00 -8.68
N ALA A 106 5.54 -25.65 -9.84
CA ALA A 106 6.71 -25.44 -10.69
C ALA A 106 6.77 -23.99 -11.20
N PHE A 107 5.62 -23.43 -11.63
CA PHE A 107 5.51 -22.02 -12.00
C PHE A 107 5.86 -21.10 -10.83
N GLN A 108 5.27 -21.32 -9.65
CA GLN A 108 5.54 -20.52 -8.46
C GLN A 108 7.00 -20.56 -8.04
N LYS A 109 7.63 -21.76 -8.07
CA LYS A 109 9.05 -21.93 -7.80
C LYS A 109 9.92 -21.17 -8.80
N LYS A 110 9.59 -21.24 -10.10
CA LYS A 110 10.28 -20.48 -11.14
C LYS A 110 10.19 -18.98 -10.89
N ILE A 111 8.99 -18.47 -10.59
CA ILE A 111 8.78 -17.06 -10.27
C ILE A 111 9.63 -16.65 -9.06
N LEU A 112 9.59 -17.40 -7.96
CA LEU A 112 10.39 -17.09 -6.77
C LEU A 112 11.89 -17.06 -7.09
N ALA A 113 12.40 -18.07 -7.81
CA ALA A 113 13.81 -18.16 -8.18
C ALA A 113 14.26 -16.96 -9.02
N GLN A 114 13.47 -16.55 -10.01
CA GLN A 114 13.75 -15.36 -10.83
C GLN A 114 13.83 -14.07 -10.01
N HIS A 115 12.94 -13.90 -9.02
CA HIS A 115 12.96 -12.71 -8.16
C HIS A 115 14.15 -12.71 -7.19
N ILE A 116 14.48 -13.88 -6.61
CA ILE A 116 15.67 -14.02 -5.75
C ILE A 116 16.92 -13.68 -6.55
N GLN A 117 17.10 -14.28 -7.72
CA GLN A 117 18.25 -14.02 -8.59
C GLN A 117 18.33 -12.53 -8.95
N GLY A 118 17.23 -11.94 -9.40
CA GLY A 118 17.17 -10.53 -9.76
C GLY A 118 17.52 -9.57 -8.62
N LEU A 119 17.03 -9.86 -7.41
CA LEU A 119 17.37 -9.11 -6.21
C LEU A 119 18.85 -9.28 -5.86
N HIS A 120 19.40 -10.49 -5.94
CA HIS A 120 20.82 -10.75 -5.66
C HIS A 120 21.73 -10.02 -6.63
N GLU A 121 21.43 -10.05 -7.93
CA GLU A 121 22.17 -9.32 -8.95
C GLU A 121 22.09 -7.81 -8.73
N ALA A 122 20.92 -7.28 -8.39
CA ALA A 122 20.75 -5.86 -8.06
C ALA A 122 21.56 -5.45 -6.83
N ILE A 123 21.50 -6.23 -5.74
CA ILE A 123 22.29 -6.02 -4.51
C ILE A 123 23.79 -6.05 -4.84
N HIS A 124 24.23 -7.07 -5.58
CA HIS A 124 25.63 -7.21 -5.97
C HIS A 124 26.12 -6.04 -6.83
N SER A 125 25.29 -5.56 -7.77
CA SER A 125 25.62 -4.43 -8.64
C SER A 125 25.81 -3.11 -7.89
N GLU A 126 25.25 -2.99 -6.68
CA GLU A 126 25.43 -1.86 -5.77
C GLU A 126 26.64 -2.05 -4.82
N GLY A 127 27.38 -3.16 -4.95
CA GLY A 127 28.49 -3.52 -4.07
C GLY A 127 28.04 -4.01 -2.68
N GLU A 128 26.76 -4.32 -2.52
CA GLU A 128 26.18 -4.76 -1.26
C GLU A 128 26.34 -6.26 -1.02
N LYS A 129 26.30 -6.66 0.25
CA LYS A 129 26.36 -8.07 0.66
C LYS A 129 25.16 -8.46 1.51
N ILE A 130 24.59 -9.62 1.19
CA ILE A 130 23.50 -10.23 1.95
C ILE A 130 24.09 -10.81 3.24
N GLU A 131 23.48 -10.46 4.37
CA GLU A 131 23.74 -11.08 5.67
C GLU A 131 22.80 -12.26 5.89
N SER A 132 21.50 -12.01 5.71
CA SER A 132 20.47 -13.03 5.80
C SER A 132 19.30 -12.75 4.87
N GLN A 133 18.59 -13.81 4.48
CA GLN A 133 17.39 -13.76 3.66
C GLN A 133 16.35 -14.71 4.23
N VAL A 134 15.11 -14.22 4.31
CA VAL A 134 13.94 -15.03 4.63
C VAL A 134 12.91 -14.93 3.51
N CYS A 135 12.53 -16.06 2.93
CA CYS A 135 11.44 -16.18 1.98
C CYS A 135 10.20 -16.72 2.67
N LEU A 136 9.14 -15.92 2.65
CA LEU A 136 7.82 -16.25 3.17
C LEU A 136 6.85 -16.50 2.02
N GLN A 137 5.86 -17.35 2.25
CA GLN A 137 4.81 -17.65 1.29
C GLN A 137 3.43 -17.45 1.91
N SER A 138 2.49 -17.06 1.07
CA SER A 138 1.06 -17.12 1.35
C SER A 138 0.43 -18.12 0.39
N PRO A 139 0.31 -19.41 0.76
CA PRO A 139 -0.12 -20.47 -0.17
C PRO A 139 -1.41 -20.12 -0.91
N ASN A 140 -1.37 -20.20 -2.24
CA ASN A 140 -2.49 -19.85 -3.11
C ASN A 140 -2.33 -20.55 -4.47
N PHE A 141 -3.35 -21.24 -4.97
CA PHE A 141 -3.27 -21.89 -6.28
C PHE A 141 -3.46 -20.95 -7.48
N LYS A 142 -3.96 -19.74 -7.24
CA LYS A 142 -4.26 -18.75 -8.29
C LYS A 142 -3.12 -17.78 -8.56
N LYS A 143 -2.09 -17.75 -7.71
CA LYS A 143 -0.99 -16.79 -7.80
C LYS A 143 0.26 -17.26 -7.06
N ALA A 144 1.43 -16.88 -7.55
CA ALA A 144 2.66 -16.87 -6.78
C ALA A 144 2.62 -15.68 -5.80
N SER A 145 2.55 -15.98 -4.50
CA SER A 145 2.45 -14.97 -3.43
C SER A 145 3.55 -15.17 -2.41
N PHE A 146 4.59 -14.35 -2.51
CA PHE A 146 5.79 -14.45 -1.69
C PHE A 146 6.15 -13.10 -1.09
N HIS A 147 6.69 -13.12 0.12
CA HIS A 147 7.47 -11.99 0.62
C HIS A 147 8.94 -12.40 0.70
N ILE A 148 9.83 -11.61 0.11
CA ILE A 148 11.28 -11.84 0.18
C ILE A 148 11.88 -10.74 1.05
N HIS A 149 12.44 -11.13 2.20
CA HIS A 149 13.03 -10.23 3.17
C HIS A 149 14.55 -10.41 3.22
N ILE A 150 15.32 -9.40 2.82
CA ILE A 150 16.80 -9.48 2.76
C ILE A 150 17.42 -8.40 3.65
N LYS A 151 18.22 -8.88 4.60
CA LYS A 151 19.05 -8.11 5.52
C LYS A 151 20.44 -7.99 4.92
N LEU A 152 20.91 -6.75 4.71
CA LEU A 152 22.28 -6.48 4.26
C LEU A 152 23.24 -6.45 5.46
N LYS A 153 24.53 -6.77 5.25
CA LYS A 153 25.52 -6.94 6.32
C LYS A 153 25.87 -5.67 7.08
N ASP A 154 26.15 -4.58 6.37
CA ASP A 154 26.64 -3.34 6.98
C ASP A 154 25.77 -2.12 6.63
N ALA A 155 24.66 -2.34 5.94
CA ALA A 155 23.84 -1.28 5.38
C ALA A 155 22.35 -1.51 5.62
N ALA A 156 21.59 -0.42 5.59
CA ALA A 156 20.14 -0.42 5.49
C ALA A 156 19.70 0.68 4.53
N PHE A 157 18.51 0.57 3.94
CA PHE A 157 17.93 1.70 3.23
C PHE A 157 17.48 2.76 4.23
N ALA A 158 17.68 4.03 3.92
CA ALA A 158 17.34 5.13 4.83
C ALA A 158 15.86 5.13 5.23
N ASP A 159 14.99 4.78 4.28
CA ASP A 159 13.55 4.67 4.44
C ASP A 159 12.93 3.88 3.27
N PHE A 160 11.60 3.76 3.29
CA PHE A 160 10.84 3.09 2.23
C PHE A 160 10.96 3.75 0.86
N ARG A 161 11.25 5.06 0.78
CA ARG A 161 11.44 5.78 -0.49
C ARG A 161 12.77 5.39 -1.12
N SER A 162 13.81 5.27 -0.30
CA SER A 162 15.13 4.81 -0.71
C SER A 162 15.08 3.36 -1.20
N LEU A 163 14.39 2.49 -0.47
CA LEU A 163 14.18 1.11 -0.94
C LEU A 163 13.38 1.07 -2.26
N GLN A 164 12.32 1.88 -2.38
CA GLN A 164 11.55 1.98 -3.61
C GLN A 164 12.40 2.43 -4.80
N GLY A 165 13.26 3.44 -4.63
CA GLY A 165 14.15 3.92 -5.69
C GLY A 165 15.14 2.84 -6.14
N PHE A 166 15.68 2.06 -5.20
CA PHE A 166 16.51 0.90 -5.51
C PHE A 166 15.77 -0.14 -6.35
N LEU A 167 14.59 -0.56 -5.90
CA LEU A 167 13.81 -1.60 -6.58
C LEU A 167 13.29 -1.14 -7.95
N GLN A 168 12.92 0.14 -8.08
CA GLN A 168 12.56 0.73 -9.38
C GLN A 168 13.73 0.71 -10.35
N THR A 169 14.93 1.07 -9.88
CA THR A 169 16.14 1.04 -10.70
C THR A 169 16.48 -0.39 -11.13
N ALA A 170 16.40 -1.34 -10.20
CA ALA A 170 16.62 -2.76 -10.48
C ALA A 170 15.61 -3.31 -11.48
N ALA A 171 14.31 -2.99 -11.33
CA ALA A 171 13.26 -3.38 -12.27
C ALA A 171 13.46 -2.72 -13.65
N GLY A 172 13.83 -1.44 -13.69
CA GLY A 172 14.09 -0.71 -14.93
C GLY A 172 15.30 -1.23 -15.73
N LYS A 173 16.28 -1.83 -15.04
CA LYS A 173 17.41 -2.56 -15.66
C LYS A 173 17.03 -3.97 -16.15
N GLY A 174 15.80 -4.41 -15.89
CA GLY A 174 15.33 -5.76 -16.23
C GLY A 174 15.76 -6.84 -15.23
N ASN A 175 16.40 -6.47 -14.12
CA ASN A 175 16.87 -7.45 -13.13
C ASN A 175 15.70 -8.11 -12.41
N ILE A 176 14.59 -7.39 -12.19
CA ILE A 176 13.45 -7.90 -11.41
C ILE A 176 12.17 -7.88 -12.25
N PRO A 177 11.53 -9.04 -12.51
CA PRO A 177 10.43 -9.12 -13.46
C PRO A 177 9.11 -8.52 -12.94
N PHE A 178 8.76 -8.67 -11.66
CA PHE A 178 7.53 -8.08 -11.09
C PHE A 178 7.60 -7.91 -9.55
N ILE A 179 7.66 -6.68 -9.06
CA ILE A 179 7.50 -6.37 -7.62
C ILE A 179 6.31 -5.44 -7.44
N ASP A 180 5.47 -5.69 -6.43
CA ASP A 180 4.46 -4.70 -6.02
C ASP A 180 5.14 -3.50 -5.36
N LEU A 181 5.32 -2.44 -6.15
CA LEU A 181 5.90 -1.19 -5.67
C LEU A 181 4.90 -0.32 -4.88
N GLN A 182 3.61 -0.69 -4.84
CA GLN A 182 2.60 0.11 -4.14
C GLN A 182 2.75 0.03 -2.62
N ILE A 183 3.39 -1.02 -2.10
CA ILE A 183 3.60 -1.18 -0.65
C ILE A 183 4.54 -0.10 -0.08
N TYR A 184 5.44 0.45 -0.91
CA TYR A 184 6.39 1.49 -0.52
C TYR A 184 5.74 2.87 -0.61
N ARG A 185 4.91 3.16 0.37
CA ARG A 185 4.19 4.44 0.51
C ARG A 185 4.22 4.89 1.95
N HIS A 186 3.85 6.14 2.19
CA HIS A 186 3.67 6.62 3.56
C HIS A 186 2.63 5.77 4.28
N ASN A 187 2.97 5.30 5.47
CA ASN A 187 2.23 4.32 6.27
C ASN A 187 1.98 2.99 5.52
N GLY A 188 2.89 2.63 4.61
CA GLY A 188 2.98 1.33 3.97
C GLY A 188 3.06 0.21 5.01
N MET A 189 2.36 -0.88 4.72
CA MET A 189 2.24 -2.02 5.63
C MET A 189 2.37 -3.33 4.87
N LEU A 190 3.04 -4.30 5.48
CA LEU A 190 3.16 -5.66 4.94
C LEU A 190 2.76 -6.66 6.03
N ARG A 191 2.09 -7.73 5.62
CA ARG A 191 1.58 -8.74 6.56
C ARG A 191 2.75 -9.50 7.21
N MET A 192 2.68 -9.67 8.52
CA MET A 192 3.72 -10.33 9.32
C MET A 192 3.72 -11.84 9.10
N TYR A 193 4.86 -12.47 9.41
CA TYR A 193 4.95 -13.93 9.58
C TYR A 193 3.87 -14.45 10.55
N LYS A 194 3.31 -15.63 10.26
CA LYS A 194 2.15 -16.25 10.94
C LYS A 194 0.84 -15.44 10.93
N SER A 195 0.81 -14.26 10.31
CA SER A 195 -0.42 -13.48 10.21
C SER A 195 -1.27 -13.88 9.00
N LYS A 196 -2.58 -13.88 9.20
CA LYS A 196 -3.60 -14.20 8.19
C LYS A 196 -4.28 -12.95 7.64
N LYS A 197 -4.95 -13.11 6.49
CA LYS A 197 -5.89 -12.10 6.03
C LYS A 197 -7.16 -12.14 6.87
N GLU A 198 -7.91 -11.04 6.86
CA GLU A 198 -9.18 -10.89 7.60
C GLU A 198 -10.25 -11.92 7.19
N ASN A 199 -10.20 -12.41 5.94
CA ASN A 199 -11.05 -13.49 5.44
C ASN A 199 -10.56 -14.91 5.83
N LEU A 200 -9.69 -15.02 6.84
CA LEU A 200 -9.20 -16.29 7.40
C LEU A 200 -8.44 -17.18 6.42
N GLN A 201 -7.85 -16.63 5.36
CA GLN A 201 -6.88 -17.36 4.54
C GLN A 201 -5.70 -17.86 5.38
N SER A 202 -5.02 -18.90 4.87
CA SER A 202 -3.83 -19.46 5.50
C SER A 202 -2.84 -18.36 5.93
N PRO A 203 -2.25 -18.49 7.12
CA PRO A 203 -1.26 -17.53 7.60
C PRO A 203 -0.04 -17.56 6.70
N ILE A 204 0.73 -16.46 6.71
CA ILE A 204 2.05 -16.44 6.08
C ILE A 204 2.95 -17.46 6.78
N SER A 205 3.60 -18.32 6.01
CA SER A 205 4.55 -19.32 6.49
C SER A 205 5.91 -19.18 5.79
N LEU A 206 6.92 -19.88 6.29
CA LEU A 206 8.21 -19.99 5.60
C LEU A 206 8.01 -20.76 4.28
N TYR A 207 8.72 -20.35 3.25
CA TYR A 207 8.84 -21.17 2.04
C TYR A 207 9.66 -22.42 2.35
N SER A 208 9.21 -23.57 1.83
CA SER A 208 9.71 -24.88 2.25
C SER A 208 11.11 -25.22 1.74
N ASP A 209 11.61 -24.52 0.72
CA ASP A 209 12.95 -24.76 0.15
C ASP A 209 14.02 -24.07 1.03
N PRO A 210 14.87 -24.82 1.75
CA PRO A 210 15.86 -24.25 2.66
C PRO A 210 16.92 -23.42 1.94
N SER A 211 17.17 -23.67 0.65
CA SER A 211 18.14 -22.91 -0.15
C SER A 211 17.75 -21.43 -0.31
N THR A 212 16.47 -21.10 -0.07
CA THR A 212 15.96 -19.73 -0.12
C THR A 212 16.19 -18.94 1.17
N GLN A 213 16.68 -19.59 2.22
CA GLN A 213 16.86 -19.02 3.56
C GLN A 213 18.36 -18.80 3.85
N ILE A 214 18.89 -17.64 3.46
CA ILE A 214 20.34 -17.34 3.55
C ILE A 214 20.68 -16.84 4.95
N GLY A 215 21.88 -17.19 5.45
CA GLY A 215 22.35 -16.77 6.78
C GLY A 215 21.83 -17.65 7.92
N PHE A 216 21.09 -18.72 7.60
CA PHE A 216 20.56 -19.68 8.57
C PHE A 216 21.15 -21.08 8.33
N PRO A 217 21.80 -21.72 9.31
CA PRO A 217 22.36 -23.05 9.16
C PRO A 217 21.32 -24.09 8.69
N GLY A 218 21.62 -24.78 7.58
CA GLY A 218 20.69 -25.74 6.96
C GLY A 218 19.38 -25.12 6.47
N GLY A 219 19.30 -23.79 6.35
CA GLY A 219 18.07 -23.05 6.02
C GLY A 219 17.00 -23.07 7.11
N VAL A 220 17.38 -23.41 8.35
CA VAL A 220 16.46 -23.49 9.50
C VAL A 220 16.28 -22.11 10.12
N VAL A 221 15.13 -21.49 9.85
CA VAL A 221 14.76 -20.16 10.38
C VAL A 221 13.87 -20.33 11.60
N SER A 222 14.22 -19.71 12.72
CA SER A 222 13.34 -19.71 13.90
C SER A 222 12.09 -18.84 13.66
N ASP A 223 11.01 -19.12 14.38
CA ASP A 223 9.79 -18.29 14.30
C ASP A 223 10.08 -16.81 14.60
N LEU A 224 10.99 -16.56 15.54
CA LEU A 224 11.37 -15.22 15.96
C LEU A 224 12.15 -14.50 14.86
N ASP A 225 13.11 -15.18 14.22
CA ASP A 225 13.88 -14.61 13.11
C ASP A 225 12.99 -14.29 11.92
N ALA A 226 12.07 -15.21 11.57
CA ALA A 226 11.08 -14.98 10.51
C ALA A 226 10.17 -13.79 10.83
N ALA A 227 9.75 -13.64 12.09
CA ALA A 227 8.95 -12.50 12.53
C ALA A 227 9.73 -11.18 12.47
N ILE A 228 10.99 -11.16 12.94
CA ILE A 228 11.87 -9.98 12.87
C ILE A 228 12.11 -9.56 11.42
N HIS A 229 12.45 -10.51 10.54
CA HIS A 229 12.59 -10.23 9.09
C HIS A 229 11.30 -9.63 8.50
N SER A 230 10.14 -10.13 8.92
CA SER A 230 8.84 -9.64 8.44
C SER A 230 8.48 -8.22 8.89
N LEU A 231 9.24 -7.61 9.82
CA LEU A 231 9.07 -6.21 10.19
C LEU A 231 9.39 -5.26 9.03
N GLY A 232 10.39 -5.60 8.20
CA GLY A 232 10.96 -4.71 7.20
C GLY A 232 11.79 -3.56 7.79
N ALA A 233 11.34 -2.94 8.89
CA ALA A 233 12.12 -1.93 9.60
C ALA A 233 13.37 -2.54 10.24
N ARG A 234 14.51 -1.86 10.10
CA ARG A 234 15.81 -2.28 10.60
C ARG A 234 16.01 -1.80 12.04
N GLY A 235 16.50 -2.69 12.90
CA GLY A 235 16.85 -2.35 14.28
C GLY A 235 18.00 -1.36 14.38
N LYS A 236 17.98 -0.51 15.41
CA LYS A 236 19.08 0.41 15.73
C LYS A 236 20.39 -0.37 15.92
N ASP A 237 21.51 0.22 15.54
CA ASP A 237 22.86 -0.30 15.75
C ASP A 237 23.15 -1.65 15.04
N THR A 238 22.29 -2.07 14.11
CA THR A 238 22.49 -3.28 13.29
C THR A 238 23.05 -2.98 11.90
N TYR A 239 23.38 -1.73 11.60
CA TYR A 239 23.93 -1.27 10.32
C TYR A 239 24.93 -0.15 10.61
N SER A 240 25.91 0.06 9.72
CA SER A 240 26.91 1.14 9.86
C SER A 240 26.69 2.29 8.89
N ARG A 241 25.87 2.10 7.85
CA ARG A 241 25.52 3.14 6.88
C ARG A 241 24.10 3.03 6.33
N LEU A 242 23.61 4.15 5.83
CA LEU A 242 22.32 4.25 5.15
C LEU A 242 22.50 4.39 3.64
N ILE A 243 21.69 3.67 2.89
CA ILE A 243 21.60 3.74 1.43
C ILE A 243 20.47 4.72 1.09
N HIS A 244 20.81 5.75 0.33
CA HIS A 244 19.87 6.70 -0.22
C HIS A 244 19.77 6.46 -1.73
N LYS A 245 18.57 6.16 -2.22
CA LYS A 245 18.30 6.07 -3.66
C LYS A 245 17.10 6.96 -3.97
N GLN A 246 17.27 7.82 -4.96
CA GLN A 246 16.16 8.64 -5.41
C GLN A 246 15.18 7.75 -6.18
N SER A 247 13.91 7.78 -5.79
CA SER A 247 12.85 7.29 -6.65
C SER A 247 12.75 8.23 -7.85
N THR A 248 12.86 7.67 -9.06
CA THR A 248 12.69 8.43 -10.32
C THR A 248 11.23 8.84 -10.54
N VAL A 249 10.30 8.34 -9.73
CA VAL A 249 8.90 8.72 -9.76
C VAL A 249 8.70 9.93 -8.84
N ARG A 250 8.80 11.15 -9.42
CA ARG A 250 8.14 12.33 -8.85
C ARG A 250 6.63 12.12 -8.92
N GLY A 251 6.06 11.40 -7.97
CA GLY A 251 4.62 11.15 -7.92
C GLY A 251 4.28 10.09 -6.90
N GLU A 252 3.64 10.52 -5.82
CA GLU A 252 3.01 9.62 -4.85
C GLU A 252 2.09 8.64 -5.60
N TYR A 253 2.30 7.34 -5.39
CA TYR A 253 1.37 6.32 -5.86
C TYR A 253 0.00 6.61 -5.23
N HIS A 254 -0.93 7.16 -6.01
CA HIS A 254 -2.30 7.32 -5.58
C HIS A 254 -2.97 5.96 -5.50
N PHE A 255 -3.44 5.70 -4.28
CA PHE A 255 -4.31 4.61 -3.87
C PHE A 255 -5.42 4.37 -4.92
N SER A 256 -5.40 3.21 -5.59
CA SER A 256 -6.58 2.71 -6.30
C SER A 256 -7.30 1.72 -5.38
N PRO A 257 -8.49 2.04 -4.85
CA PRO A 257 -9.23 1.09 -4.05
C PRO A 257 -9.92 0.06 -4.96
N GLY A 258 -9.52 -1.20 -4.82
CA GLY A 258 -10.39 -2.35 -5.03
C GLY A 258 -10.31 -3.06 -6.40
N SER A 259 -9.78 -4.28 -6.38
CA SER A 259 -10.32 -5.36 -7.21
C SER A 259 -10.37 -6.64 -6.38
N ASN A 260 -11.51 -6.85 -5.71
CA ASN A 260 -11.96 -8.21 -5.39
C ASN A 260 -12.61 -8.75 -6.66
N GLY A 261 -12.11 -9.89 -7.16
CA GLY A 261 -12.42 -10.39 -8.50
C GLY A 261 -13.77 -11.08 -8.67
N ALA A 262 -14.16 -11.23 -9.93
CA ALA A 262 -14.96 -12.33 -10.46
C ALA A 262 -14.68 -12.43 -11.98
N GLY A 263 -14.79 -13.63 -12.53
CA GLY A 263 -14.19 -14.07 -13.79
C GLY A 263 -14.71 -13.44 -15.09
N GLY A 264 -13.88 -13.59 -16.12
CA GLY A 264 -14.32 -14.19 -17.39
C GLY A 264 -14.54 -13.23 -18.56
N ALA A 265 -13.59 -13.25 -19.51
CA ALA A 265 -13.80 -13.57 -20.93
C ALA A 265 -12.62 -13.03 -21.75
N GLY A 266 -12.10 -13.88 -22.63
CA GLY A 266 -10.98 -13.59 -23.50
C GLY A 266 -11.22 -12.42 -24.45
N GLY A 267 -10.13 -11.83 -24.90
CA GLY A 267 -10.12 -10.81 -25.92
C GLY A 267 -8.83 -10.02 -25.87
N THR A 268 -7.84 -10.47 -26.64
CA THR A 268 -6.75 -9.62 -27.12
C THR A 268 -7.34 -8.33 -27.71
N THR A 269 -7.32 -7.26 -26.91
CA THR A 269 -7.42 -5.90 -27.43
C THR A 269 -6.37 -5.08 -26.70
N ALA A 270 -5.51 -4.44 -27.49
CA ALA A 270 -4.55 -3.49 -26.99
C ALA A 270 -5.30 -2.44 -26.17
N SER A 271 -5.13 -2.45 -24.84
CA SER A 271 -5.56 -1.34 -24.01
C SER A 271 -4.65 -0.16 -24.34
N THR A 272 -5.12 0.69 -25.25
CA THR A 272 -4.66 2.06 -25.37
C THR A 272 -4.86 2.69 -24.00
N LYS A 273 -3.77 2.82 -23.23
CA LYS A 273 -3.77 3.61 -21.99
C LYS A 273 -4.13 5.04 -22.37
N LEU A 274 -5.39 5.40 -22.18
CA LEU A 274 -5.88 6.77 -22.29
C LEU A 274 -5.07 7.63 -21.32
N SER A 275 -4.23 8.50 -21.85
CA SER A 275 -3.42 9.43 -21.07
C SER A 275 -4.15 10.76 -20.92
N CYS A 276 -4.43 11.17 -19.67
CA CYS A 276 -4.94 12.50 -19.38
C CYS A 276 -3.87 13.56 -19.73
N SER A 277 -4.11 14.35 -20.77
CA SER A 277 -3.23 15.45 -21.15
C SER A 277 -3.37 16.62 -20.17
N ALA A 278 -2.26 17.33 -19.94
CA ALA A 278 -2.30 18.59 -19.20
C ALA A 278 -3.14 19.63 -19.97
N PRO A 279 -4.05 20.36 -19.29
CA PRO A 279 -4.84 21.41 -19.93
C PRO A 279 -3.93 22.56 -20.36
N LYS A 280 -4.20 23.15 -21.53
CA LYS A 280 -3.45 24.29 -22.08
C LYS A 280 -3.87 25.61 -21.42
N SER A 281 -5.03 25.64 -20.76
CA SER A 281 -5.51 26.81 -20.02
C SER A 281 -6.30 26.42 -18.75
N LYS A 282 -6.48 27.40 -17.84
CA LYS A 282 -7.31 27.22 -16.65
C LYS A 282 -8.78 26.97 -16.99
N ILE A 283 -9.29 27.65 -18.02
CA ILE A 283 -10.66 27.47 -18.51
C ILE A 283 -10.84 26.04 -19.05
N GLU A 284 -9.90 25.57 -19.87
CA GLU A 284 -9.92 24.21 -20.40
C GLU A 284 -9.87 23.16 -19.27
N ALA A 285 -9.13 23.42 -18.19
CA ALA A 285 -9.14 22.56 -17.01
C ALA A 285 -10.56 22.48 -16.39
N CYS A 286 -11.22 23.61 -16.18
CA CYS A 286 -12.57 23.63 -15.63
C CYS A 286 -13.59 22.94 -16.58
N GLU A 287 -13.49 23.15 -17.89
CA GLU A 287 -14.35 22.53 -18.91
C GLU A 287 -14.20 21.01 -18.94
N ASN A 288 -12.96 20.53 -18.96
CA ASN A 288 -12.66 19.11 -18.95
C ASN A 288 -13.15 18.45 -17.65
N ALA A 289 -12.85 19.04 -16.49
CA ALA A 289 -13.31 18.51 -15.20
C ALA A 289 -14.84 18.42 -15.14
N ARG A 290 -15.54 19.48 -15.57
CA ARG A 290 -17.00 19.50 -15.68
C ARG A 290 -17.52 18.39 -16.60
N ALA A 291 -16.96 18.29 -17.80
CA ALA A 291 -17.36 17.28 -18.78
C ALA A 291 -17.14 15.86 -18.24
N TRP A 292 -16.03 15.61 -17.56
CA TRP A 292 -15.74 14.30 -16.97
C TRP A 292 -16.67 13.93 -15.82
N ILE A 293 -17.02 14.89 -14.95
CA ILE A 293 -18.03 14.66 -13.91
C ILE A 293 -19.37 14.27 -14.56
N LEU A 294 -19.83 15.06 -15.54
CA LEU A 294 -21.11 14.80 -16.21
C LEU A 294 -21.12 13.48 -17.00
N ASN A 295 -19.97 13.06 -17.55
CA ASN A 295 -19.83 11.82 -18.30
C ASN A 295 -19.42 10.62 -17.44
N THR A 296 -19.25 10.79 -16.13
CA THR A 296 -18.98 9.66 -15.23
C THR A 296 -20.13 8.65 -15.31
N PRO A 297 -19.84 7.35 -15.57
CA PRO A 297 -20.87 6.31 -15.62
C PRO A 297 -21.55 6.11 -14.27
N ALA A 298 -22.82 5.72 -14.30
CA ALA A 298 -23.63 5.56 -13.08
C ALA A 298 -23.02 4.52 -12.15
N GLU A 299 -22.42 3.46 -12.69
CA GLU A 299 -21.75 2.35 -12.00
C GLU A 299 -20.63 2.84 -11.08
N GLN A 300 -19.88 3.87 -11.51
CA GLN A 300 -18.78 4.44 -10.72
C GLN A 300 -19.27 5.19 -9.48
N VAL A 301 -20.51 5.70 -9.51
CA VAL A 301 -21.13 6.47 -8.42
C VAL A 301 -22.26 5.74 -7.70
N GLN A 302 -22.56 4.49 -8.07
CA GLN A 302 -23.53 3.65 -7.37
C GLN A 302 -23.12 3.35 -5.92
N ASN A 303 -21.82 3.36 -5.60
CA ASN A 303 -21.34 3.20 -4.23
C ASN A 303 -21.00 4.56 -3.59
N TRP A 304 -21.30 4.70 -2.29
CA TRP A 304 -21.11 5.96 -1.54
C TRP A 304 -19.67 6.48 -1.60
N LYS A 305 -18.68 5.58 -1.60
CA LYS A 305 -17.26 5.96 -1.65
C LYS A 305 -16.85 6.52 -3.02
N GLY A 306 -17.37 5.96 -4.10
CA GLY A 306 -17.13 6.42 -5.47
C GLY A 306 -17.77 7.78 -5.70
N TRP A 307 -19.02 7.95 -5.26
CA TRP A 307 -19.72 9.22 -5.30
C TRP A 307 -18.99 10.34 -4.52
N LEU A 308 -18.64 10.10 -3.26
CA LEU A 308 -17.83 11.05 -2.47
C LEU A 308 -16.46 11.30 -3.11
N GLY A 309 -15.87 10.28 -3.73
CA GLY A 309 -14.59 10.40 -4.43
C GLY A 309 -14.66 11.37 -5.61
N VAL A 310 -15.71 11.31 -6.43
CA VAL A 310 -15.93 12.27 -7.52
C VAL A 310 -16.15 13.68 -6.96
N GLY A 311 -17.01 13.82 -5.95
CA GLY A 311 -17.28 15.12 -5.31
C GLY A 311 -16.06 15.79 -4.68
N MET A 312 -15.27 15.03 -3.92
CA MET A 312 -14.04 15.52 -3.29
C MET A 312 -13.00 15.95 -4.34
N ASN A 313 -12.86 15.20 -5.43
CA ASN A 313 -11.93 15.57 -6.50
C ASN A 313 -12.42 16.81 -7.27
N ALA A 314 -13.72 16.92 -7.52
CA ALA A 314 -14.33 18.12 -8.10
C ALA A 314 -14.10 19.35 -7.20
N TYR A 315 -14.29 19.21 -5.89
CA TYR A 315 -14.04 20.26 -4.91
C TYR A 315 -12.60 20.75 -4.94
N ARG A 316 -11.62 19.85 -4.98
CA ARG A 316 -10.19 20.22 -4.97
C ARG A 316 -9.78 20.95 -6.25
N VAL A 317 -10.31 20.51 -7.39
CA VAL A 317 -10.12 21.21 -8.67
C VAL A 317 -10.76 22.60 -8.58
N ALA A 318 -12.01 22.69 -8.10
CA ALA A 318 -12.70 23.96 -7.91
C ALA A 318 -11.92 24.92 -7.00
N HIS A 319 -11.51 24.45 -5.82
CA HIS A 319 -10.80 25.23 -4.82
C HIS A 319 -9.47 25.77 -5.35
N HIS A 320 -8.70 24.98 -6.12
CA HIS A 320 -7.45 25.45 -6.71
C HIS A 320 -7.67 26.57 -7.74
N PHE A 321 -8.73 26.48 -8.52
CA PHE A 321 -9.05 27.50 -9.52
C PHE A 321 -9.91 28.64 -8.95
N ASN A 322 -10.39 28.53 -7.72
CA ASN A 322 -11.08 29.59 -6.99
C ASN A 322 -10.10 30.73 -6.71
N GLY A 323 -10.41 31.94 -7.19
CA GLY A 323 -9.51 33.11 -7.07
C GLY A 323 -8.46 33.24 -8.20
N THR A 324 -8.47 32.37 -9.20
CA THR A 324 -7.79 32.67 -10.47
C THR A 324 -8.63 33.67 -11.28
N GLN A 325 -8.06 34.41 -12.24
CA GLN A 325 -8.73 35.47 -13.05
C GLN A 325 -9.98 35.04 -13.85
N ILE A 326 -10.56 33.87 -13.57
CA ILE A 326 -11.86 33.40 -14.06
C ILE A 326 -12.94 34.05 -13.20
N ALA A 327 -13.35 35.27 -13.58
CA ALA A 327 -14.43 36.00 -12.89
C ALA A 327 -15.79 35.29 -13.01
N SER A 328 -16.01 34.51 -14.07
CA SER A 328 -17.22 33.73 -14.34
C SER A 328 -16.91 32.59 -15.30
N PHE A 329 -17.42 31.40 -15.00
CA PHE A 329 -17.35 30.18 -15.82
C PHE A 329 -18.77 29.65 -16.00
N ASN A 330 -19.28 29.65 -17.24
CA ASN A 330 -20.69 29.35 -17.55
C ASN A 330 -21.71 30.20 -16.76
N GLY A 331 -21.37 31.45 -16.42
CA GLY A 331 -22.25 32.33 -15.64
C GLY A 331 -22.21 32.06 -14.12
N ARG A 332 -21.34 31.18 -13.63
CA ARG A 332 -21.17 30.83 -12.21
C ARG A 332 -19.70 30.94 -11.78
N THR A 333 -19.43 30.88 -10.49
CA THR A 333 -18.06 30.63 -10.01
C THR A 333 -17.65 29.19 -10.38
N VAL A 334 -16.34 28.93 -10.49
CA VAL A 334 -15.84 27.58 -10.76
C VAL A 334 -16.33 26.58 -9.71
N GLU A 335 -16.40 27.02 -8.45
CA GLU A 335 -16.90 26.21 -7.34
C GLU A 335 -18.38 25.83 -7.51
N ASN A 336 -19.23 26.80 -7.87
CA ASN A 336 -20.65 26.55 -8.10
C ASN A 336 -20.90 25.70 -9.34
N GLU A 337 -20.07 25.83 -10.38
CA GLU A 337 -20.23 25.07 -11.61
C GLU A 337 -19.82 23.60 -11.45
N LEU A 338 -18.73 23.31 -10.74
CA LEU A 338 -18.31 21.92 -10.49
C LEU A 338 -19.21 21.24 -9.44
N LEU A 339 -19.72 21.98 -8.44
CA LEU A 339 -20.78 21.47 -7.55
C LEU A 339 -22.04 21.14 -8.35
N HIS A 340 -22.47 22.02 -9.25
CA HIS A 340 -23.63 21.78 -10.10
C HIS A 340 -23.45 20.54 -10.98
N ALA A 341 -22.27 20.35 -11.58
CA ALA A 341 -21.97 19.16 -12.36
C ALA A 341 -22.09 17.86 -11.52
N TRP A 342 -21.65 17.91 -10.26
CA TRP A 342 -21.77 16.76 -9.35
C TRP A 342 -23.22 16.49 -8.90
N ILE A 343 -24.03 17.55 -8.73
CA ILE A 343 -25.48 17.43 -8.51
C ILE A 343 -26.14 16.76 -9.71
N GLU A 344 -25.84 17.19 -10.94
CA GLU A 344 -26.37 16.58 -12.16
C GLU A 344 -25.94 15.11 -12.31
N LEU A 345 -24.69 14.78 -11.98
CA LEU A 345 -24.23 13.38 -11.95
C LEU A 345 -25.04 12.54 -10.96
N SER A 346 -25.35 13.09 -9.77
CA SER A 346 -26.08 12.38 -8.72
C SER A 346 -27.51 12.03 -9.13
N LYS A 347 -28.13 12.81 -10.02
CA LYS A 347 -29.44 12.51 -10.60
C LYS A 347 -29.47 11.23 -11.44
N LYS A 348 -28.32 10.72 -11.90
CA LYS A 348 -28.24 9.43 -12.62
C LYS A 348 -28.53 8.23 -11.72
N VAL A 349 -28.49 8.39 -10.39
CA VAL A 349 -28.78 7.35 -9.40
C VAL A 349 -29.77 7.87 -8.35
N PRO A 350 -31.02 8.19 -8.76
CA PRO A 350 -31.98 8.94 -7.93
C PRO A 350 -32.48 8.19 -6.71
N HIS A 351 -32.32 6.86 -6.66
CA HIS A 351 -32.68 6.03 -5.51
C HIS A 351 -31.65 6.09 -4.36
N LYS A 352 -30.49 6.74 -4.59
CA LYS A 352 -29.36 6.79 -3.64
C LYS A 352 -29.17 8.14 -2.97
N PHE A 353 -29.51 9.23 -3.64
CA PHE A 353 -29.20 10.58 -3.18
C PHE A 353 -30.45 11.44 -3.12
N VAL A 354 -30.56 12.22 -2.06
CA VAL A 354 -31.65 13.15 -1.83
C VAL A 354 -31.19 14.55 -2.24
N PRO A 355 -32.07 15.42 -2.78
CA PRO A 355 -31.74 16.83 -2.98
C PRO A 355 -31.12 17.46 -1.73
N GLY A 356 -29.96 18.11 -1.88
CA GLY A 356 -29.20 18.73 -0.77
C GLY A 356 -28.02 17.89 -0.25
N ASP A 357 -27.89 16.61 -0.61
CA ASP A 357 -26.79 15.76 -0.12
C ASP A 357 -25.42 16.17 -0.68
N CYS A 358 -25.37 16.63 -1.93
CA CYS A 358 -24.16 17.12 -2.57
C CYS A 358 -23.67 18.37 -1.85
N GLU A 359 -24.55 19.33 -1.62
CA GLU A 359 -24.26 20.61 -0.99
C GLU A 359 -23.81 20.44 0.46
N LYS A 360 -24.49 19.59 1.24
CA LYS A 360 -24.08 19.23 2.61
C LYS A 360 -22.69 18.62 2.63
N SER A 361 -22.40 17.69 1.72
CA SER A 361 -21.09 17.04 1.65
C SER A 361 -20.00 18.01 1.21
N TRP A 362 -20.29 18.83 0.19
CA TRP A 362 -19.38 19.85 -0.34
C TRP A 362 -18.91 20.83 0.74
N ALA A 363 -19.83 21.26 1.61
CA ALA A 363 -19.52 22.15 2.74
C ALA A 363 -18.59 21.54 3.80
N THR A 364 -18.44 20.20 3.82
CA THR A 364 -17.54 19.50 4.75
C THR A 364 -16.17 19.19 4.16
N PHE A 365 -16.00 19.39 2.85
CA PHE A 365 -14.73 19.14 2.20
C PHE A 365 -13.72 20.23 2.57
N ALA A 366 -12.47 19.80 2.76
CA ALA A 366 -11.37 20.67 3.12
C ALA A 366 -10.26 20.55 2.06
N PRO A 367 -9.61 21.68 1.69
CA PRO A 367 -8.45 21.64 0.82
C PRO A 367 -7.30 20.86 1.47
N GLU A 368 -6.51 20.15 0.68
CA GLU A 368 -5.27 19.56 1.17
C GLU A 368 -4.21 20.64 1.38
N SER A 369 -3.30 20.43 2.34
CA SER A 369 -2.23 21.37 2.68
C SER A 369 -1.09 21.46 1.64
N ARG A 370 -1.32 21.04 0.39
CA ARG A 370 -0.31 21.00 -0.68
C ARG A 370 -0.83 21.68 -1.95
N GLU A 371 -0.01 22.57 -2.50
CA GLU A 371 -0.32 23.39 -3.70
C GLU A 371 -0.56 22.55 -4.99
N ASP A 372 0.04 21.36 -5.10
CA ASP A 372 -0.08 20.49 -6.28
C ASP A 372 -1.26 19.48 -6.25
N SER A 373 -2.13 19.56 -5.23
CA SER A 373 -3.21 18.59 -5.00
C SER A 373 -4.28 18.55 -6.11
N TRP A 374 -4.43 19.62 -6.89
CA TRP A 374 -5.46 19.73 -7.92
C TRP A 374 -5.20 18.83 -9.14
N TRP A 375 -3.94 18.66 -9.57
CA TRP A 375 -3.60 17.86 -10.76
C TRP A 375 -3.90 16.37 -10.55
N VAL A 376 -3.73 15.91 -9.31
CA VAL A 376 -4.12 14.58 -8.87
C VAL A 376 -5.63 14.39 -9.01
N SER A 377 -6.39 15.31 -8.43
CA SER A 377 -7.85 15.27 -8.47
C SER A 377 -8.40 15.42 -9.89
N TYR A 378 -7.76 16.24 -10.71
CA TYR A 378 -8.07 16.41 -12.12
C TYR A 378 -7.94 15.11 -12.91
N ARG A 379 -6.83 14.38 -12.77
CA ARG A 379 -6.63 13.06 -13.38
C ARG A 379 -7.61 12.02 -12.84
N ALA A 380 -7.97 12.10 -11.56
CA ALA A 380 -8.95 11.20 -10.97
C ALA A 380 -10.34 11.35 -11.60
N LEU A 381 -10.76 12.59 -11.91
CA LEU A 381 -12.00 12.86 -12.65
C LEU A 381 -11.94 12.29 -14.08
N PHE A 382 -10.84 12.49 -14.80
CA PHE A 382 -10.63 11.90 -16.12
C PHE A 382 -10.80 10.37 -16.09
N ASN A 383 -10.14 9.71 -15.14
CA ASN A 383 -10.23 8.26 -14.99
C ASN A 383 -11.64 7.81 -14.62
N ALA A 384 -12.37 8.56 -13.79
CA ALA A 384 -13.75 8.22 -13.44
C ALA A 384 -14.69 8.28 -14.65
N ALA A 385 -14.44 9.19 -15.60
CA ALA A 385 -15.25 9.33 -16.81
C ALA A 385 -14.96 8.29 -17.90
N HIS A 386 -13.79 7.64 -17.88
CA HIS A 386 -13.33 6.72 -18.93
C HIS A 386 -13.14 5.28 -18.43
N LYS A 387 -13.77 4.94 -17.31
CA LYS A 387 -13.88 3.57 -16.77
C LYS A 387 -15.28 3.05 -17.00
#